data_AF-A0A9D6RQE0-F1
#
_entry.id   AF-A0A9D6RQE0-F1
#
_cell.length_a   1.000
_cell.length_b   1.000
_cell.length_c   1.000
_cell.angle_alpha   90.00
_cell.angle_beta   90.00
_cell.angle_gamma   90.00
#
_symmetry.space_group_name_H-M   'P 1'
#
loop_
_entity.id
_entity.type
_entity.pdbx_description
1 polymer ?
#
loop_
_entity_poly.entity_id
_entity_poly.type
_entity_poly.pdbx_seq_one_letter_code
_entity_poly.pdbx_strand_id
1 'polypeptide(L)'
;MDSDLENLRNRVVAFCDERDYSLAPEAEKILRDIVRMKETVGDYYCPCRERRHPDTVCVCKPVRNGLVDVMGSCFCNLIVAKKS
;
A
#
# COMPACT_ATOMS: atom_id res chain seq x y z
N MET A 1 10.41 -3.00 14.60
CA MET A 1 10.70 -3.06 13.16
C MET A 1 9.90 -4.17 12.50
N ASP A 2 10.07 -5.43 12.93
CA ASP A 2 9.32 -6.57 12.34
C ASP A 2 7.80 -6.46 12.57
N SER A 3 7.37 -5.98 13.74
CA SER A 3 5.94 -5.80 14.05
C SER A 3 5.25 -4.79 13.14
N ASP A 4 5.89 -3.67 12.78
CA ASP A 4 5.28 -2.65 11.91
C ASP A 4 5.15 -3.12 10.47
N LEU A 5 6.14 -3.87 9.99
CA LEU A 5 6.11 -4.47 8.67
C LEU A 5 5.02 -5.55 8.58
N GLU A 6 4.95 -6.42 9.58
CA GLU A 6 3.91 -7.45 9.67
C GLU A 6 2.50 -6.83 9.77
N ASN A 7 2.32 -5.82 10.63
CA ASN A 7 1.06 -5.10 10.75
C ASN A 7 0.64 -4.43 9.44
N LEU A 8 1.57 -3.74 8.77
CA LEU A 8 1.31 -3.13 7.48
C LEU A 8 0.94 -4.19 6.43
N ARG A 9 1.71 -5.27 6.36
CA ARG A 9 1.47 -6.37 5.43
C ARG A 9 0.10 -6.99 5.65
N ASN A 10 -0.25 -7.34 6.88
CA ASN A 10 -1.55 -7.92 7.23
C ASN A 10 -2.70 -7.00 6.84
N ARG A 11 -2.57 -5.68 7.10
CA ARG A 11 -3.54 -4.68 6.68
C ARG A 11 -3.72 -4.65 5.16
N VAL A 12 -2.62 -4.65 4.40
CA VAL A 12 -2.68 -4.57 2.94
C VAL A 12 -3.22 -5.88 2.34
N VAL A 13 -2.78 -7.03 2.85
CA VAL A 13 -3.26 -8.36 2.42
C VAL A 13 -4.76 -8.50 2.67
N ALA A 14 -5.25 -8.14 3.86
CA ALA A 14 -6.67 -8.19 4.16
C ALA A 14 -7.51 -7.33 3.19
N PHE A 15 -7.00 -6.14 2.82
CA PHE A 15 -7.65 -5.30 1.81
C PHE A 15 -7.61 -5.95 0.41
N CYS A 16 -6.49 -6.56 0.03
CA CYS A 16 -6.38 -7.27 -1.25
C CYS A 16 -7.35 -8.45 -1.32
N ASP A 17 -7.46 -9.24 -0.26
CA ASP A 17 -8.36 -10.40 -0.19
C ASP A 17 -9.84 -9.96 -0.27
N GLU A 18 -10.22 -8.86 0.39
CA GLU A 18 -11.57 -8.29 0.33
C GLU A 18 -11.94 -7.82 -1.09
N ARG A 19 -10.96 -7.33 -1.86
CA ARG A 19 -11.17 -6.68 -3.17
C ARG A 19 -10.77 -7.52 -4.38
N ASP A 20 -10.35 -8.78 -4.15
CA ASP A 20 -9.76 -9.66 -5.17
C ASP A 20 -8.58 -9.02 -5.92
N TYR A 21 -7.71 -8.34 -5.19
CA TYR A 21 -6.43 -7.83 -5.68
C TYR A 21 -5.28 -8.74 -5.26
N SER A 22 -4.06 -8.38 -5.66
CA SER A 22 -2.83 -9.06 -5.24
C SER A 22 -1.72 -8.07 -4.93
N LEU A 23 -0.74 -8.50 -4.14
CA LEU A 23 0.51 -7.78 -4.00
C LEU A 23 1.37 -7.99 -5.25
N ALA A 24 2.07 -6.96 -5.70
CA ALA A 24 3.07 -7.09 -6.76
C ALA A 24 4.28 -7.93 -6.30
N PRO A 25 5.07 -8.51 -7.21
CA PRO A 25 6.27 -9.27 -6.86
C PRO A 25 7.28 -8.47 -6.01
N GLU A 26 7.40 -7.17 -6.26
CA GLU A 26 8.30 -6.25 -5.53
C GLU A 26 7.68 -5.64 -4.26
N ALA A 27 6.50 -6.10 -3.84
CA ALA A 27 5.74 -5.51 -2.74
C ALA A 27 6.54 -5.38 -1.44
N GLU A 28 7.41 -6.35 -1.15
CA GLU A 28 8.20 -6.36 0.09
C GLU A 28 9.10 -5.12 0.23
N LYS A 29 9.71 -4.68 -0.87
CA LYS A 29 10.51 -3.46 -0.88
C LYS A 29 9.65 -2.23 -0.57
N ILE A 30 8.49 -2.13 -1.20
CA ILE A 30 7.59 -0.99 -1.05
C ILE A 30 6.98 -0.94 0.36
N LEU A 31 6.63 -2.10 0.94
CA LEU A 31 6.16 -2.18 2.33
C LEU A 31 7.23 -1.66 3.31
N ARG A 32 8.50 -2.02 3.09
CA ARG A 32 9.61 -1.50 3.91
C ARG A 32 9.79 0.01 3.78
N ASP A 33 9.67 0.55 2.56
CA ASP A 33 9.71 2.00 2.35
C ASP A 33 8.55 2.72 3.08
N ILE A 34 7.35 2.13 3.11
CA ILE A 34 6.20 2.65 3.87
C ILE A 34 6.43 2.56 5.38
N VAL A 35 7.01 1.48 5.91
CA VAL A 35 7.38 1.37 7.33
C VAL A 35 8.40 2.44 7.70
N ARG A 36 9.39 2.68 6.84
CA ARG A 36 10.37 3.75 7.05
C ARG A 36 9.70 5.13 7.11
N MET A 37 8.63 5.36 6.33
CA MET A 37 7.82 6.58 6.47
C MET A 37 7.21 6.66 7.86
N LYS A 38 6.62 5.58 8.39
CA LYS A 38 6.08 5.59 9.76
C LYS A 38 7.15 5.94 10.79
N GLU A 39 8.32 5.34 10.70
CA GLU A 39 9.44 5.58 11.63
C GLU A 39 9.96 7.03 11.58
N THR A 40 9.97 7.64 10.40
CA THR A 40 10.56 8.98 10.20
C THR A 40 9.54 10.11 10.28
N VAL A 41 8.26 9.84 10.04
CA VAL A 41 7.22 10.87 9.86
C VAL A 41 5.91 10.58 10.60
N GLY A 42 5.82 9.44 11.28
CA GLY A 42 4.74 9.11 12.22
C GLY A 42 3.60 8.26 11.67
N ASP A 43 3.51 8.03 10.35
CA ASP A 43 2.47 7.18 9.75
C ASP A 43 2.92 6.52 8.44
N TYR A 44 2.17 5.52 7.98
CA TYR A 44 2.42 4.70 6.80
C TYR A 44 2.09 5.42 5.47
N TYR A 45 2.60 6.63 5.28
CA TYR A 45 2.38 7.41 4.04
C TYR A 45 2.95 6.71 2.79
N CYS A 46 2.30 6.88 1.63
CA CYS A 46 2.81 6.34 0.36
C CYS A 46 4.17 6.94 0.03
N PRO A 47 5.20 6.13 -0.23
CA PRO A 47 6.51 6.63 -0.66
C PRO A 47 6.46 7.31 -2.04
N CYS A 48 5.39 7.07 -2.79
CA CYS A 48 5.14 7.62 -4.11
C CYS A 48 4.56 9.04 -4.13
N ARG A 49 4.28 9.65 -2.97
CA ARG A 49 3.62 10.96 -2.87
C ARG A 49 4.55 11.97 -2.23
N GLU A 50 4.68 13.13 -2.87
CA GLU A 50 5.47 14.25 -2.36
C GLU A 50 4.89 14.82 -1.05
N ARG A 51 3.56 14.90 -0.97
CA ARG A 51 2.86 15.45 0.20
C ARG A 51 2.40 14.34 1.13
N ARG A 52 2.73 14.51 2.42
CA ARG A 52 2.21 13.73 3.53
C ARG A 52 0.85 14.30 3.91
N HIS A 53 -0.20 13.56 3.62
CA HIS A 53 -1.58 13.95 3.87
C HIS A 53 -2.35 12.69 4.30
N PRO A 54 -3.36 12.77 5.17
CA PRO A 54 -4.09 11.57 5.62
C PRO A 54 -4.59 10.66 4.48
N ASP A 55 -4.99 11.25 3.35
CA ASP A 55 -5.42 10.52 2.15
C ASP A 55 -4.30 9.69 1.49
N THR A 56 -3.03 9.91 1.82
CA THR A 56 -1.87 9.19 1.29
C THR A 56 -1.35 8.09 2.22
N VAL A 57 -1.93 7.89 3.41
CA VAL A 57 -1.62 6.76 4.30
C VAL A 57 -2.09 5.45 3.66
N CYS A 58 -1.20 4.47 3.53
CA CYS A 58 -1.51 3.16 2.96
C CYS A 58 -2.51 2.40 3.84
N VAL A 59 -3.59 1.78 3.36
CA VAL A 59 -4.11 1.76 1.99
C VAL A 59 -4.74 3.12 1.66
N CYS A 60 -4.14 3.83 0.69
CA CYS A 60 -4.46 5.23 0.45
C CYS A 60 -5.84 5.42 -0.17
N LYS A 61 -6.43 6.61 0.01
CA LYS A 61 -7.79 6.91 -0.44
C LYS A 61 -8.04 6.60 -1.92
N PRO A 62 -7.13 6.91 -2.86
CA PRO A 62 -7.32 6.52 -4.26
C PRO A 62 -7.49 5.00 -4.44
N VAL A 63 -6.70 4.19 -3.76
CA VAL A 63 -6.79 2.73 -3.83
C VAL A 63 -8.08 2.23 -3.19
N ARG A 64 -8.44 2.76 -2.01
CA ARG A 64 -9.73 2.44 -1.37
C ARG A 64 -10.93 2.76 -2.26
N ASN A 65 -10.80 3.78 -3.11
CA ASN A 65 -11.80 4.25 -4.07
C ASN A 65 -11.69 3.59 -5.47
N GLY A 66 -10.99 2.46 -5.61
CA GLY A 66 -11.01 1.67 -6.84
C GLY A 66 -9.99 2.08 -7.91
N LEU A 67 -8.92 2.79 -7.56
CA LEU A 67 -7.84 3.11 -8.50
C LEU A 67 -7.30 1.87 -9.22
N VAL A 68 -7.17 0.74 -8.50
CA VAL A 68 -6.62 -0.51 -9.03
C VAL A 68 -7.57 -1.13 -10.06
N ASP A 69 -8.89 -0.99 -9.90
CA ASP A 69 -9.87 -1.45 -10.89
C ASP A 69 -9.70 -0.73 -12.23
N VAL A 70 -9.41 0.57 -12.17
CA VAL A 70 -9.30 1.41 -13.36
C VAL A 70 -7.92 1.30 -14.02
N MET A 71 -6.86 1.24 -13.21
CA MET A 71 -5.48 1.33 -13.69
C MET A 71 -4.77 -0.03 -13.78
N GLY A 72 -5.34 -1.10 -13.20
CA GLY A 72 -4.69 -2.39 -13.03
C GLY A 72 -3.65 -2.42 -11.91
N SER A 73 -3.21 -1.27 -11.38
CA SER A 73 -2.34 -1.18 -10.21
C SER A 73 -2.45 0.19 -9.51
N CYS A 74 -1.98 0.27 -8.27
CA CYS A 74 -1.79 1.56 -7.61
C CYS A 74 -0.49 2.25 -8.08
N PHE A 75 -0.37 3.56 -7.88
CA PHE A 75 0.78 4.34 -8.40
C PHE A 75 2.16 3.89 -7.88
N CYS A 76 2.26 3.37 -6.66
CA CYS A 76 3.52 2.82 -6.15
C CYS A 76 3.77 1.36 -6.57
N ASN A 77 2.84 0.77 -7.33
CA ASN A 77 2.84 -0.62 -7.76
C ASN A 77 2.87 -1.64 -6.62
N LEU A 78 2.38 -1.28 -5.42
CA LEU A 78 2.27 -2.23 -4.31
C LEU A 78 1.12 -3.24 -4.52
N ILE A 79 -0.04 -2.73 -4.94
CA ILE A 79 -1.26 -3.49 -5.14
C ILE A 79 -1.58 -3.49 -6.63
N VAL A 80 -1.86 -4.68 -7.16
CA VAL A 80 -2.19 -4.93 -8.57
C VAL A 80 -3.51 -5.68 -8.67
N ALA A 81 -4.23 -5.49 -9.77
CA ALA A 81 -5.38 -6.31 -10.10
C ALA A 81 -4.92 -7.76 -10.25
N LYS A 82 -5.73 -8.69 -9.74
CA LYS A 82 -5.45 -10.12 -9.90
C LYS A 82 -5.66 -10.47 -11.36
N LYS A 83 -4.68 -11.11 -11.98
CA LYS A 83 -4.87 -11.66 -13.33
C LYS A 83 -5.82 -12.84 -13.21
N SER A 84 -6.97 -12.75 -13.88
CA SER A 84 -7.87 -13.89 -14.10
C SER A 84 -7.18 -14.98 -14.91
#